data_AF-A0A4R1Q9B5-F1
#
_entry.id   AF-A0A4R1Q9B5-F1
#
_cell.length_a   1.000
_cell.length_b   1.000
_cell.length_c   1.000
_cell.angle_alpha   90.00
_cell.angle_beta   90.00
_cell.angle_gamma   90.00
#
_symmetry.space_group_name_H-M   'P 1'
#
loop_
_entity.id
_entity.type
_entity.pdbx_description
1 polymer ?
#
loop_
_entity_poly.entity_id
_entity_poly.type
_entity_poly.pdbx_seq_one_letter_code
_entity_poly.pdbx_strand_id
1 'polypeptide(L)'
;MIKLGDAMNVHVDLNQTWQTAKFIILHMIQTELLVAFVIAAICSWHLANLLAKHNNRLSDAIFSRRISYACMLLLVICIVLRQILK
;
A
#
# COMPACT_ATOMS: atom_id res chain seq x y z
N MET A 1 20.53 -15.46 42.95
CA MET A 1 19.17 -15.77 42.44
C MET A 1 18.77 -14.61 41.54
N ILE A 2 19.01 -14.75 40.23
CA ILE A 2 18.71 -13.70 39.25
C ILE A 2 17.19 -13.64 39.14
N LYS A 3 16.60 -12.47 39.40
CA LYS A 3 15.16 -12.23 39.30
C LYS A 3 14.73 -12.49 37.85
N LEU A 4 14.16 -13.67 37.61
CA LEU A 4 13.58 -14.08 36.33
C LEU A 4 12.32 -13.24 35.96
N GLY A 5 11.96 -12.24 36.77
CA GLY A 5 10.84 -11.33 36.55
C GLY A 5 11.17 -10.10 35.70
N ASP A 6 12.45 -9.74 35.51
CA ASP A 6 12.84 -8.57 34.70
C ASP A 6 13.06 -8.92 33.21
N ALA A 7 13.05 -10.20 32.84
CA ALA A 7 13.22 -10.64 31.45
C ALA A 7 11.90 -10.72 30.67
N MET A 8 10.76 -10.65 31.35
CA MET A 8 9.42 -10.78 30.75
C MET A 8 8.63 -9.47 30.82
N ASN A 9 9.32 -8.33 30.89
CA ASN A 9 8.75 -7.02 30.63
C ASN A 9 9.29 -6.45 29.32
N VAL A 10 9.36 -7.28 28.28
CA VAL A 10 9.24 -6.79 26.90
C VAL A 10 7.76 -6.43 26.69
N HIS A 11 7.25 -5.51 27.51
CA HIS A 11 6.24 -4.58 27.05
C HIS A 11 6.94 -3.82 25.92
N VAL A 12 6.91 -4.39 24.72
CA VAL A 12 6.97 -3.59 23.50
C VAL A 12 5.88 -2.57 23.71
N ASP A 13 6.29 -1.39 24.16
CA ASP A 13 5.40 -0.31 24.52
C ASP A 13 4.60 -0.04 23.27
N LEU A 14 3.39 -0.61 23.20
CA LEU A 14 2.61 -0.71 21.98
C LEU A 14 2.38 0.70 21.41
N ASN A 15 2.32 1.67 22.31
CA ASN A 15 2.31 3.08 22.02
C ASN A 15 3.61 3.54 21.33
N GLN A 16 4.80 3.22 21.85
CA GLN A 16 6.08 3.53 21.19
C GLN A 16 6.25 2.84 19.81
N THR A 17 5.81 1.59 19.66
CA THR A 17 5.80 0.90 18.35
C THR A 17 4.80 1.51 17.39
N TRP A 18 3.61 1.90 17.88
CA TRP A 18 2.61 2.60 17.08
C TRP A 18 3.08 3.98 16.62
N GLN A 19 3.76 4.74 17.47
CA GLN A 19 4.37 6.03 17.11
C GLN A 19 5.45 5.87 16.04
N THR A 20 6.29 4.84 16.16
CA THR A 20 7.33 4.53 15.17
C THR A 20 6.72 4.11 13.84
N ALA A 21 5.69 3.25 13.86
CA ALA A 21 4.96 2.87 12.66
C ALA A 21 4.28 4.07 12.01
N LYS A 22 3.64 4.96 12.81
CA LYS A 22 3.06 6.21 12.32
C LYS A 22 4.09 7.07 11.59
N PHE A 23 5.26 7.24 12.20
CA PHE A 23 6.33 8.04 11.63
C PHE A 23 6.81 7.45 10.30
N ILE A 24 7.07 6.13 10.25
CA ILE A 24 7.49 5.44 9.03
C ILE A 24 6.44 5.60 7.93
N ILE A 25 5.16 5.38 8.25
CA ILE A 25 4.06 5.48 7.27
C ILE A 25 3.94 6.91 6.72
N LEU A 26 3.95 7.93 7.58
CA LEU A 26 3.82 9.32 7.13
C LEU A 26 5.03 9.78 6.32
N HIS A 27 6.24 9.33 6.67
CA HIS A 27 7.46 9.76 5.98
C HIS A 27 7.79 8.94 4.73
N MET A 28 7.47 7.64 4.71
CA MET A 28 7.66 6.79 3.53
C MET A 28 6.55 6.95 2.49
N ILE A 29 5.32 7.33 2.88
CA ILE A 29 4.28 7.69 1.90
C ILE A 29 4.64 9.07 1.33
N GLN A 30 5.62 9.07 0.44
CA GLN A 30 6.03 10.23 -0.33
C GLN A 30 4.94 10.53 -1.38
N THR A 31 4.73 11.82 -1.64
CA THR A 31 3.79 12.30 -2.66
C THR A 31 4.10 11.69 -4.03
N GLU A 32 5.37 11.41 -4.31
CA GLU A 32 5.84 10.74 -5.53
C GLU A 32 5.30 9.31 -5.66
N LEU A 33 5.19 8.56 -4.56
CA LEU A 33 4.63 7.20 -4.55
C LEU A 33 3.14 7.20 -4.87
N LEU A 34 2.39 8.17 -4.34
CA LEU A 34 0.98 8.38 -4.67
C LEU A 34 0.79 8.67 -6.16
N VAL A 35 1.61 9.57 -6.72
CA VAL A 35 1.60 9.88 -8.16
C VAL A 35 1.96 8.65 -9.00
N ALA A 36 2.96 7.87 -8.57
CA ALA A 36 3.32 6.62 -9.25
C ALA A 36 2.16 5.61 -9.28
N PHE A 37 1.40 5.47 -8.19
CA PHE A 37 0.21 4.61 -8.19
C PHE A 37 -0.89 5.09 -9.14
N VAL A 38 -1.13 6.40 -9.24
CA VAL A 38 -2.09 6.96 -10.21
C VAL A 38 -1.66 6.64 -11.63
N ILE A 39 -0.39 6.91 -11.97
CA ILE A 39 0.15 6.67 -13.32
C ILE A 39 0.08 5.18 -13.65
N ALA A 40 0.49 4.31 -12.73
CA ALA A 40 0.43 2.86 -12.92
C ALA A 40 -1.00 2.35 -13.13
N ALA A 41 -1.97 2.89 -12.39
CA ALA A 41 -3.37 2.55 -12.55
C ALA A 41 -3.92 2.95 -13.92
N ILE A 42 -3.60 4.17 -14.39
CA ILE A 42 -4.04 4.68 -15.70
C ILE A 42 -3.39 3.89 -16.83
N CYS A 43 -2.08 3.65 -16.76
CA CYS A 43 -1.34 2.88 -17.77
C CYS A 43 -1.88 1.45 -17.87
N SER A 44 -2.14 0.80 -16.73
CA SER A 44 -2.70 -0.55 -16.69
C SER A 44 -4.13 -0.58 -17.23
N TRP A 45 -4.96 0.42 -16.94
CA TRP A 45 -6.31 0.52 -17.52
C TRP A 45 -6.27 0.68 -19.04
N HIS A 46 -5.40 1.55 -19.54
CA HIS A 46 -5.24 1.79 -20.97
C HIS A 46 -4.73 0.53 -21.69
N LEU A 47 -3.73 -0.14 -21.10
CA LEU A 47 -3.19 -1.40 -21.60
C LEU A 47 -4.26 -2.49 -21.66
N ALA A 48 -5.05 -2.64 -20.59
CA ALA A 48 -6.17 -3.57 -20.56
C ALA A 48 -7.20 -3.30 -21.66
N ASN A 49 -7.49 -2.03 -21.94
CA ASN A 49 -8.45 -1.66 -22.98
C ASN A 49 -7.92 -1.96 -24.39
N LEU A 50 -6.61 -1.78 -24.62
CA LEU A 50 -5.94 -2.19 -25.87
C LEU A 50 -5.94 -3.71 -26.04
N LEU A 51 -5.61 -4.45 -24.99
CA LEU A 51 -5.61 -5.92 -24.99
C LEU A 51 -7.02 -6.48 -25.21
N ALA A 52 -8.04 -5.87 -24.61
CA ALA A 52 -9.44 -6.30 -24.78
C ALA A 52 -9.95 -6.13 -26.21
N LYS A 53 -9.44 -5.15 -26.97
CA LYS A 53 -9.78 -4.99 -28.40
C LYS A 53 -9.26 -6.16 -29.25
N HIS A 54 -8.18 -6.80 -28.81
CA HIS A 54 -7.58 -7.93 -29.50
C HIS A 54 -8.01 -9.22 -28.79
N ASN A 55 -9.17 -9.77 -29.16
CA ASN A 55 -9.89 -10.86 -28.47
C ASN A 55 -9.02 -12.08 -28.07
N ASN A 56 -7.89 -12.30 -28.75
CA ASN A 56 -6.89 -13.32 -28.41
C ASN A 56 -6.11 -13.06 -27.10
N ARG A 57 -6.28 -11.89 -26.45
CA ARG A 57 -5.57 -11.50 -25.22
C ARG A 57 -6.51 -11.10 -24.08
N LEU A 58 -7.71 -11.69 -24.04
CA LEU A 58 -8.70 -11.41 -23.00
C LEU A 58 -8.17 -11.70 -21.57
N SER A 59 -7.37 -12.76 -21.42
CA SER A 59 -6.72 -13.11 -20.15
C SER A 59 -5.78 -11.99 -19.67
N ASP A 60 -4.92 -11.49 -20.55
CA ASP A 60 -3.98 -10.41 -20.26
C ASP A 60 -4.71 -9.09 -19.96
N ALA A 61 -5.82 -8.83 -20.66
CA ALA A 61 -6.67 -7.67 -20.40
C ALA A 61 -7.27 -7.71 -18.99
N ILE A 62 -7.78 -8.87 -18.57
CA ILE A 62 -8.34 -9.05 -17.21
C ILE A 62 -7.25 -8.87 -16.15
N PHE A 63 -6.08 -9.45 -16.37
CA PHE A 63 -4.95 -9.30 -15.46
C PHE A 63 -4.52 -7.83 -15.33
N SER A 64 -4.44 -7.11 -16.45
CA SER A 64 -4.08 -5.69 -16.47
C SER A 64 -5.14 -4.81 -15.78
N ARG A 65 -6.44 -5.13 -15.89
CA ARG A 65 -7.49 -4.45 -15.10
C ARG A 65 -7.32 -4.70 -13.60
N ARG A 66 -6.98 -5.93 -13.19
CA ARG A 66 -6.75 -6.26 -11.77
C ARG A 66 -5.60 -5.44 -11.18
N ILE A 67 -4.51 -5.25 -11.93
CA ILE A 67 -3.40 -4.38 -11.51
C ILE A 67 -3.89 -2.94 -11.35
N SER A 68 -4.65 -2.42 -12.32
CA SER A 68 -5.22 -1.08 -12.23
C SER A 68 -6.06 -0.88 -10.96
N TYR A 69 -6.95 -1.82 -10.66
CA TYR A 69 -7.76 -1.79 -9.44
C TYR A 69 -6.93 -1.90 -8.16
N ALA A 70 -5.91 -2.78 -8.15
CA ALA A 70 -5.02 -2.91 -7.00
C ALA A 70 -4.25 -1.61 -6.72
N CYS A 71 -3.74 -0.94 -7.76
CA CYS A 71 -3.09 0.36 -7.63
C CYS A 71 -4.03 1.44 -7.08
N MET A 72 -5.29 1.48 -7.56
CA MET A 72 -6.30 2.41 -7.04
C MET A 72 -6.66 2.12 -5.58
N LEU A 73 -6.79 0.84 -5.21
CA LEU A 73 -7.09 0.43 -3.84
C LEU A 73 -5.95 0.80 -2.88
N LEU A 74 -4.70 0.54 -3.26
CA LEU A 74 -3.51 0.95 -2.50
C LEU A 74 -3.44 2.46 -2.34
N LEU A 75 -3.77 3.22 -3.39
CA LEU A 75 -3.83 4.67 -3.33
C LEU A 75 -4.89 5.17 -2.33
N VAL A 76 -6.09 4.60 -2.34
CA VAL A 76 -7.15 4.93 -1.36
C VAL A 76 -6.69 4.60 0.06
N ILE A 77 -6.09 3.43 0.27
CA ILE A 77 -5.56 3.02 1.58
C ILE A 77 -4.49 4.02 2.05
N CYS A 78 -3.55 4.41 1.18
CA CYS A 78 -2.53 5.40 1.51
C CYS A 78 -3.12 6.76 1.88
N ILE A 79 -4.16 7.22 1.17
CA ILE A 79 -4.86 8.48 1.49
C ILE A 79 -5.56 8.38 2.83
N VAL A 80 -6.31 7.29 3.07
CA VAL A 80 -7.04 7.06 4.33
C VAL A 80 -6.07 6.95 5.50
N LEU A 81 -4.98 6.19 5.37
CA LEU A 81 -3.93 6.13 6.39
C LEU A 81 -3.36 7.52 6.66
N ARG A 82 -3.07 8.30 5.62
CA ARG A 82 -2.55 9.66 5.79
C ARG A 82 -3.53 10.55 6.55
N GLN A 83 -4.84 10.45 6.29
CA GLN A 83 -5.86 11.23 7.01
C GLN A 83 -6.01 10.80 8.48
N ILE A 84 -5.93 9.50 8.77
CA ILE A 84 -6.02 8.97 10.15
C ILE A 84 -4.76 9.27 10.97
N LEU A 85 -3.60 9.32 10.31
CA LEU A 85 -2.33 9.55 10.97
C LEU A 85 -1.99 11.02 11.20
N LYS A 86 -2.57 11.93 10.39
CA LYS A 86 -2.44 13.38 10.52
C LYS A 86 -3.10 13.90 11.80
#